data_AF-A0A7V2Y4M5-F1
#
_entry.id   AF-A0A7V2Y4M5-F1
#
_cell.length_a   1.000
_cell.length_b   1.000
_cell.length_c   1.000
_cell.angle_alpha   90.00
_cell.angle_beta   90.00
_cell.angle_gamma   90.00
#
_symmetry.space_group_name_H-M   'P 1'
#
loop_
_entity.id
_entity.type
_entity.pdbx_description
1 polymer ?
#
loop_
_entity_poly.entity_id
_entity_poly.type
_entity_poly.pdbx_seq_one_letter_code
_entity_poly.pdbx_strand_id
1 'polypeptide(L)'
;MQTCVFHRIPVRYAAMGKNIVRFKCHHCGHCCRDVICLPTPWDVIRLVRETGANPYEFIEFVGPDDISEVPKSDPTWLRCNGKRYMMALRRNEHGCYFLHPNTRHCTAYEARPLLCRLYPKKLHESRQGDFKAFSLHTNVGCPRHRDGIVHTAPLYDLYLSDRDHQEDYMDMVQVFNRDKSPNKRPIDFLALFIAGIARPDGLEESAVYE
;
A
#
# COMPACT_ATOMS: atom_id res chain seq x y z
N MET A 1 -15.90 48.17 30.74
CA MET A 1 -14.87 47.42 29.99
C MET A 1 -15.17 45.94 30.12
N GLN A 2 -15.72 45.37 29.05
CA GLN A 2 -16.32 44.04 29.01
C GLN A 2 -15.21 43.00 28.94
N THR A 3 -15.06 42.22 30.02
CA THR A 3 -14.17 41.07 30.09
C THR A 3 -14.69 40.00 29.14
N CYS A 4 -13.99 39.79 28.03
CA CYS A 4 -14.27 38.74 27.07
C CYS A 4 -13.90 37.40 27.73
N VAL A 5 -14.87 36.76 28.37
CA VAL A 5 -14.74 35.39 28.89
C VAL A 5 -14.69 34.48 27.66
N PHE A 6 -13.49 34.14 27.20
CA PHE A 6 -13.29 33.03 26.28
C PHE A 6 -13.77 31.75 26.98
N HIS A 7 -15.04 31.43 26.80
CA HIS A 7 -15.55 30.08 26.99
C HIS A 7 -14.71 29.20 26.05
N ARG A 8 -13.75 28.48 26.63
CA ARG A 8 -13.13 27.33 25.97
C ARG A 8 -14.27 26.38 25.67
N ILE A 9 -14.76 26.40 24.44
CA ILE A 9 -15.58 25.31 23.92
C ILE A 9 -14.67 24.08 24.04
N PRO A 10 -15.01 23.09 24.89
CA PRO A 10 -14.25 21.85 24.87
C PRO A 10 -14.47 21.28 23.47
N VAL A 11 -13.39 21.18 22.70
CA VAL A 11 -13.36 20.35 21.49
C VAL A 11 -13.75 18.97 22.01
N ARG A 12 -15.03 18.64 21.87
CA ARG A 12 -15.52 17.30 22.12
C ARG A 12 -14.70 16.44 21.18
N TYR A 13 -13.72 15.72 21.74
CA TYR A 13 -13.13 14.55 21.12
C TYR A 13 -14.31 13.65 20.77
N ALA A 14 -14.91 13.86 19.60
CA ALA A 14 -15.85 12.92 19.01
C ALA A 14 -15.10 11.60 19.05
N ALA A 15 -15.60 10.66 19.86
CA ALA A 15 -14.87 9.47 20.28
C ALA A 15 -14.05 8.94 19.10
N MET A 16 -12.72 9.06 19.19
CA MET A 16 -11.83 8.49 18.18
C MET A 16 -12.22 7.02 18.03
N GLY A 17 -12.03 6.42 16.84
CA GLY A 17 -12.49 5.08 16.50
C GLY A 17 -11.76 3.97 17.28
N LYS A 18 -11.94 3.95 18.59
CA LYS A 18 -11.32 3.03 19.55
C LYS A 18 -11.88 1.62 19.41
N ASN A 19 -13.20 1.52 19.17
CA ASN A 19 -13.89 0.24 19.02
C ASN A 19 -14.42 0.04 17.59
N ILE A 20 -14.86 1.13 16.95
CA ILE A 20 -15.39 1.12 15.59
C ILE A 20 -14.92 2.33 14.78
N VAL A 21 -14.85 2.15 13.47
CA VAL A 21 -14.75 3.21 12.47
C VAL A 21 -15.96 3.14 11.55
N ARG A 22 -16.69 4.25 11.38
CA ARG A 22 -17.79 4.31 10.41
C ARG A 22 -17.24 4.47 9.00
N PHE A 23 -17.22 3.38 8.25
CA PHE A 23 -16.71 3.35 6.88
C PHE A 23 -17.28 2.17 6.10
N LYS A 24 -17.62 2.40 4.83
CA LYS A 24 -17.88 1.36 3.82
C LYS A 24 -17.21 1.74 2.51
N CYS A 25 -16.50 0.81 1.89
CA CYS A 25 -15.97 1.04 0.55
C CYS A 25 -17.09 0.85 -0.47
N HIS A 26 -17.33 1.86 -1.30
CA HIS A 26 -18.32 1.82 -2.40
C HIS A 26 -17.64 1.73 -3.78
N HIS A 27 -16.42 1.19 -3.84
CA HIS A 27 -15.67 1.04 -5.09
C HIS A 27 -15.52 2.33 -5.90
N CYS A 28 -15.37 3.48 -5.25
CA CYS A 28 -15.17 4.78 -5.92
C CYS A 28 -13.93 4.81 -6.85
N GLY A 29 -13.00 3.86 -6.69
CA GLY A 29 -11.84 3.65 -7.54
C GLY A 29 -10.69 4.63 -7.33
N HIS A 30 -10.78 5.56 -6.36
CA HIS A 30 -9.70 6.53 -6.10
C HIS A 30 -8.38 5.85 -5.72
N CYS A 31 -8.38 4.84 -4.84
CA CYS A 31 -7.16 4.09 -4.53
C CYS A 31 -6.60 3.36 -5.77
N CYS A 32 -7.46 2.85 -6.65
CA CYS A 32 -7.03 2.17 -7.86
C CYS A 32 -6.52 3.14 -8.94
N ARG A 33 -6.91 4.41 -8.94
CA ARG A 33 -6.50 5.39 -9.97
C ARG A 33 -5.39 6.31 -9.53
N ASP A 34 -5.45 6.79 -8.30
CA ASP A 34 -4.67 7.95 -7.85
C ASP A 34 -3.63 7.62 -6.77
N VAL A 35 -3.69 6.40 -6.19
CA VAL A 35 -2.74 5.98 -5.14
C VAL A 35 -1.82 4.89 -5.67
N ILE A 36 -0.51 5.14 -5.66
CA ILE A 36 0.50 4.11 -5.96
C ILE A 36 0.51 3.12 -4.79
N CYS A 37 0.21 1.86 -5.07
CA CYS A 37 0.23 0.81 -4.07
C CYS A 37 1.60 0.15 -4.08
N LEU A 38 2.26 0.13 -2.93
CA LEU A 38 3.54 -0.51 -2.71
C LEU A 38 3.29 -1.82 -1.94
N PRO A 39 3.05 -2.96 -2.63
CA PRO A 39 2.75 -4.21 -1.97
C PRO A 39 4.00 -4.80 -1.30
N THR A 40 3.80 -5.54 -0.22
CA THR A 40 4.84 -6.43 0.35
C THR A 40 4.92 -7.74 -0.47
N PRO A 41 6.00 -8.52 -0.36
CA PRO A 41 6.08 -9.86 -0.92
C PRO A 41 4.89 -10.76 -0.53
N TRP A 42 4.43 -10.66 0.72
CA TRP A 42 3.25 -11.37 1.21
C TRP A 42 1.95 -10.95 0.52
N ASP A 43 1.80 -9.66 0.17
CA ASP A 43 0.69 -9.20 -0.66
C ASP A 43 0.75 -9.78 -2.07
N VAL A 44 1.94 -9.84 -2.68
CA VAL A 44 2.13 -10.41 -4.02
C VAL A 44 1.78 -11.90 -4.02
N ILE A 45 2.32 -12.68 -3.06
CA ILE A 45 2.00 -14.11 -2.91
C ILE A 45 0.49 -14.31 -2.77
N ARG A 46 -0.17 -13.49 -1.94
CA ARG A 46 -1.62 -13.56 -1.77
C ARG A 46 -2.37 -13.23 -3.06
N LEU A 47 -1.97 -12.20 -3.79
CA LEU A 47 -2.60 -11.85 -5.07
C LEU A 47 -2.47 -13.00 -6.07
N VAL A 48 -1.28 -13.59 -6.22
CA VAL A 48 -1.06 -14.75 -7.07
C VAL A 48 -1.97 -15.91 -6.67
N ARG A 49 -1.96 -16.28 -5.37
CA ARG A 49 -2.71 -17.43 -4.87
C ARG A 49 -4.22 -17.29 -5.06
N GLU A 50 -4.77 -16.11 -4.77
CA GLU A 50 -6.22 -15.89 -4.73
C GLU A 50 -6.80 -15.46 -6.08
N THR A 51 -6.00 -14.91 -6.98
CA THR A 51 -6.48 -14.42 -8.29
C THR A 51 -5.97 -15.24 -9.48
N GLY A 52 -4.91 -16.02 -9.31
CA GLY A 52 -4.21 -16.70 -10.41
C GLY A 52 -3.43 -15.77 -11.32
N ALA A 53 -3.38 -14.45 -11.04
CA ALA A 53 -2.67 -13.50 -11.86
C ALA A 53 -1.15 -13.74 -11.82
N ASN A 54 -0.48 -13.50 -12.95
CA ASN A 54 0.96 -13.63 -13.04
C ASN A 54 1.64 -12.38 -12.44
N PRO A 55 2.52 -12.50 -11.42
CA PRO A 55 3.17 -11.34 -10.80
C PRO A 55 4.02 -10.53 -11.76
N TYR A 56 4.54 -11.13 -12.83
CA TYR A 56 5.28 -10.42 -13.87
C TYR A 56 4.41 -9.47 -14.72
N GLU A 57 3.08 -9.63 -14.69
CA GLU A 57 2.13 -8.76 -15.37
C GLU A 57 1.59 -7.64 -14.47
N PHE A 58 1.44 -7.89 -13.16
CA PHE A 58 0.84 -6.93 -12.24
C PHE A 58 1.83 -6.22 -11.33
N ILE A 59 3.12 -6.53 -11.39
CA ILE A 59 4.18 -5.81 -10.70
C ILE A 59 4.95 -4.91 -11.66
N GLU A 60 5.30 -3.73 -11.18
CA GLU A 60 6.27 -2.82 -11.79
C GLU A 60 7.26 -2.32 -10.74
N PHE A 61 8.31 -1.64 -11.20
CA PHE A 61 9.33 -1.07 -10.33
C PHE A 61 9.49 0.42 -10.64
N VAL A 62 9.13 1.24 -9.67
CA VAL A 62 9.11 2.70 -9.79
C VAL A 62 10.36 3.32 -9.17
N GLY A 63 10.82 4.43 -9.73
CA GLY A 63 11.97 5.18 -9.25
C GLY A 63 11.60 6.27 -8.23
N PRO A 64 12.60 6.95 -7.63
CA PRO A 64 12.37 8.06 -6.70
C PRO A 64 11.61 9.24 -7.30
N ASP A 65 11.64 9.40 -8.62
CA ASP A 65 10.95 10.50 -9.32
C ASP A 65 9.45 10.19 -9.54
N ASP A 66 9.05 8.92 -9.44
CA ASP A 66 7.66 8.46 -9.59
C ASP A 66 6.88 8.50 -8.26
N ILE A 67 7.59 8.44 -7.11
CA ILE A 67 7.00 8.38 -5.76
C ILE A 67 7.69 9.36 -4.79
N SER A 68 7.07 10.52 -4.62
CA SER A 68 7.59 11.62 -3.79
C SER A 68 7.41 11.42 -2.29
N GLU A 69 6.46 10.57 -1.89
CA GLU A 69 6.00 10.37 -0.52
C GLU A 69 6.91 9.41 0.27
N VAL A 70 7.80 8.69 -0.41
CA VAL A 70 8.72 7.74 0.21
C VAL A 70 10.10 8.36 0.39
N PRO A 71 10.63 8.43 1.63
CA PRO A 71 11.95 8.98 1.86
C PRO A 71 13.06 8.24 1.09
N LYS A 72 14.07 8.97 0.62
CA LYS A 72 15.27 8.37 0.01
C LYS A 72 16.05 7.44 0.97
N SER A 73 15.80 7.53 2.27
CA SER A 73 16.39 6.68 3.30
C SER A 73 15.59 5.41 3.59
N ASP A 74 14.45 5.21 2.95
CA ASP A 74 13.59 4.05 3.19
C ASP A 74 14.36 2.73 2.94
N PRO A 75 14.29 1.75 3.83
CA PRO A 75 15.04 0.50 3.70
C PRO A 75 14.54 -0.40 2.57
N THR A 76 13.36 -0.15 2.01
CA THR A 76 12.75 -0.99 0.96
C THR A 76 13.17 -0.61 -0.47
N TRP A 77 14.09 0.35 -0.63
CA TRP A 77 14.69 0.66 -1.93
C TRP A 77 15.61 -0.47 -2.43
N LEU A 78 15.20 -1.13 -3.52
CA LEU A 78 16.04 -2.03 -4.31
C LEU A 78 17.12 -1.22 -5.05
N ARG A 79 18.34 -1.74 -5.11
CA ARG A 79 19.49 -1.09 -5.74
C ARG A 79 20.01 -1.95 -6.88
N CYS A 80 19.91 -1.45 -8.10
CA CYS A 80 20.39 -2.08 -9.33
C CYS A 80 21.16 -1.06 -10.15
N ASN A 81 22.40 -1.36 -10.53
CA ASN A 81 23.21 -0.55 -11.46
C ASN A 81 23.25 0.96 -11.13
N GLY A 82 23.41 1.29 -9.85
CA GLY A 82 23.46 2.68 -9.37
C GLY A 82 22.11 3.40 -9.28
N LYS A 83 21.03 2.82 -9.80
CA LYS A 83 19.65 3.31 -9.70
C LYS A 83 18.91 2.66 -8.52
N ARG A 84 17.79 3.27 -8.11
CA ARG A 84 16.93 2.81 -7.00
C ARG A 84 15.53 2.54 -7.51
N TYR A 85 14.91 1.50 -6.97
CA TYR A 85 13.61 1.04 -7.40
C TYR A 85 12.78 0.57 -6.21
N MET A 86 11.46 0.72 -6.30
CA MET A 86 10.52 0.18 -5.34
C MET A 86 9.47 -0.65 -6.04
N MET A 87 9.13 -1.80 -5.46
CA MET A 87 8.07 -2.67 -6.00
C MET A 87 6.71 -1.98 -5.84
N ALA A 88 5.96 -1.89 -6.93
CA ALA A 88 4.63 -1.31 -6.97
C ALA A 88 3.66 -2.22 -7.73
N LEU A 89 2.37 -2.09 -7.47
CA LEU A 89 1.35 -2.66 -8.36
C LEU A 89 1.33 -1.89 -9.68
N ARG A 90 1.49 -2.61 -10.79
CA ARG A 90 1.49 -2.08 -12.15
C ARG A 90 0.27 -1.22 -12.40
N ARG A 91 0.49 -0.10 -13.08
CA ARG A 91 -0.55 0.84 -13.50
C ARG A 91 -0.49 1.09 -15.01
N ASN A 92 -1.63 1.47 -15.56
CA ASN A 92 -1.76 2.02 -16.91
C ASN A 92 -2.55 3.34 -16.84
N GLU A 93 -2.83 3.94 -17.98
CA GLU A 93 -3.63 5.16 -18.13
C GLU A 93 -5.01 5.10 -17.47
N HIS A 94 -5.56 3.90 -17.22
CA HIS A 94 -6.84 3.71 -16.57
C HIS A 94 -6.76 3.49 -15.06
N GLY A 95 -5.58 3.15 -14.53
CA GLY A 95 -5.30 2.89 -13.11
C GLY A 95 -4.50 1.60 -12.88
N CYS A 96 -4.58 1.07 -11.66
CA CYS A 96 -3.99 -0.19 -11.23
C CYS A 96 -4.45 -1.37 -12.10
N TYR A 97 -3.55 -2.34 -12.33
CA TYR A 97 -3.80 -3.58 -13.06
C TYR A 97 -5.11 -4.29 -12.66
N PHE A 98 -5.43 -4.31 -11.36
CA PHE A 98 -6.65 -4.95 -10.85
C PHE A 98 -7.92 -4.09 -10.96
N LEU A 99 -7.92 -2.97 -11.68
CA LEU A 99 -9.10 -2.15 -11.91
C LEU A 99 -9.86 -2.66 -13.13
N HIS A 100 -11.07 -3.18 -12.92
CA HIS A 100 -11.90 -3.66 -14.02
C HIS A 100 -12.19 -2.51 -15.01
N PRO A 101 -11.96 -2.69 -16.32
CA PRO A 101 -12.05 -1.61 -17.30
C PRO A 101 -13.45 -0.98 -17.35
N ASN A 102 -14.49 -1.82 -17.36
CA ASN A 102 -15.88 -1.37 -17.50
C ASN A 102 -16.53 -0.98 -16.15
N THR A 103 -16.56 -1.89 -15.18
CA THR A 103 -17.25 -1.64 -13.89
C THR A 103 -16.50 -0.69 -12.97
N ARG A 104 -15.20 -0.45 -13.22
CA ARG A 104 -14.29 0.34 -12.35
C ARG A 104 -14.19 -0.23 -10.93
N HIS A 105 -14.58 -1.48 -10.72
CA HIS A 105 -14.39 -2.20 -9.46
C HIS A 105 -13.02 -2.88 -9.44
N CYS A 106 -12.42 -2.99 -8.25
CA CYS A 106 -11.20 -3.77 -8.07
C CYS A 106 -11.53 -5.27 -8.21
N THR A 107 -10.92 -5.96 -9.17
CA THR A 107 -11.09 -7.39 -9.42
C THR A 107 -10.44 -8.24 -8.33
N ALA A 108 -9.38 -7.73 -7.70
CA ALA A 108 -8.72 -8.37 -6.56
C ALA A 108 -9.24 -7.87 -5.21
N TYR A 109 -10.49 -7.37 -5.11
CA TYR A 109 -10.97 -6.71 -3.89
C TYR A 109 -10.74 -7.60 -2.66
N GLU A 110 -11.19 -8.85 -2.65
CA GLU A 110 -11.01 -9.73 -1.49
C GLU A 110 -9.57 -10.20 -1.24
N ALA A 111 -8.68 -10.09 -2.24
CA ALA A 111 -7.27 -10.46 -2.14
C ALA A 111 -6.33 -9.25 -1.91
N ARG A 112 -6.87 -8.03 -2.00
CA ARG A 112 -6.12 -6.75 -2.11
C ARG A 112 -5.00 -6.60 -1.08
N PRO A 113 -3.90 -5.89 -1.41
CA PRO A 113 -2.78 -5.60 -0.50
C PRO A 113 -3.25 -5.02 0.83
N LEU A 114 -2.47 -5.23 1.89
CA LEU A 114 -2.80 -4.73 3.22
C LEU A 114 -2.91 -3.21 3.24
N LEU A 115 -2.00 -2.51 2.54
CA LEU A 115 -2.09 -1.07 2.28
C LEU A 115 -3.47 -0.65 1.72
N CYS A 116 -4.00 -1.38 0.72
CA CYS A 116 -5.32 -1.11 0.15
C CYS A 116 -6.47 -1.40 1.12
N ARG A 117 -6.33 -2.38 2.02
CA ARG A 117 -7.34 -2.68 3.06
C ARG A 117 -7.33 -1.64 4.17
N LEU A 118 -6.16 -1.16 4.55
CA LEU A 118 -5.96 -0.13 5.57
C LEU A 118 -6.37 1.25 5.04
N TYR A 119 -6.35 1.49 3.74
CA TYR A 119 -6.86 2.73 3.16
C TYR A 119 -8.40 2.91 3.34
N PRO A 120 -8.93 4.11 3.63
CA PRO A 120 -8.26 5.36 4.00
C PRO A 120 -8.22 5.55 5.53
N LYS A 121 -8.03 4.49 6.30
CA LYS A 121 -8.00 4.52 7.77
C LYS A 121 -6.62 4.94 8.23
N LYS A 122 -6.59 5.84 9.21
CA LYS A 122 -5.38 6.36 9.84
C LYS A 122 -5.31 5.82 11.27
N LEU A 123 -4.23 5.12 11.59
CA LEU A 123 -3.94 4.69 12.95
C LEU A 123 -3.49 5.86 13.82
N HIS A 124 -3.89 5.85 15.09
CA HIS A 124 -3.39 6.72 16.14
C HIS A 124 -2.86 5.86 17.27
N GLU A 125 -1.60 6.08 17.65
CA GLU A 125 -0.92 5.39 18.73
C GLU A 125 -0.46 6.36 19.83
N SER A 126 -0.20 5.83 21.01
CA SER A 126 0.50 6.55 22.07
C SER A 126 1.95 6.81 21.68
N ARG A 127 2.66 7.65 22.45
CA ARG A 127 4.12 7.78 22.30
C ARG A 127 4.87 6.49 22.60
N GLN A 128 4.26 5.56 23.32
CA GLN A 128 4.81 4.23 23.65
C GLN A 128 4.43 3.17 22.60
N GLY A 129 3.70 3.54 21.53
CA GLY A 129 3.23 2.61 20.50
C GLY A 129 1.92 1.89 20.84
N ASP A 130 1.25 2.25 21.94
CA ASP A 130 -0.03 1.60 22.27
C ASP A 130 -1.14 2.07 21.36
N PHE A 131 -1.95 1.13 20.89
CA PHE A 131 -3.18 1.43 20.15
C PHE A 131 -4.06 2.47 20.88
N LYS A 132 -4.46 3.55 20.18
CA LYS A 132 -5.45 4.51 20.69
C LYS A 132 -6.76 4.44 19.93
N ALA A 133 -6.71 4.57 18.62
CA ALA A 133 -7.90 4.64 17.77
C ALA A 133 -7.53 4.58 16.29
N PHE A 134 -8.54 4.39 15.45
CA PHE A 134 -8.47 4.77 14.04
C PHE A 134 -9.33 6.00 13.74
N SER A 135 -8.90 6.77 12.74
CA SER A 135 -9.75 7.76 12.04
C SER A 135 -9.72 7.48 10.54
N LEU A 136 -10.36 8.34 9.74
CA LEU A 136 -10.18 8.35 8.29
C LEU A 136 -9.29 9.53 7.91
N HIS A 137 -8.39 9.36 6.94
CA HIS A 137 -7.64 10.48 6.36
C HIS A 137 -8.62 11.53 5.81
N THR A 138 -8.35 12.81 6.04
CA THR A 138 -9.23 13.91 5.59
C THR A 138 -8.84 14.47 4.23
N ASN A 139 -7.56 14.33 3.86
CA ASN A 139 -6.98 14.95 2.68
C ASN A 139 -6.71 13.89 1.60
N VAL A 140 -7.74 13.13 1.25
CA VAL A 140 -7.68 12.08 0.24
C VAL A 140 -8.94 12.10 -0.61
N GLY A 141 -8.86 11.66 -1.86
CA GLY A 141 -10.00 11.67 -2.80
C GLY A 141 -11.07 10.59 -2.51
N CYS A 142 -10.86 9.71 -1.53
CA CYS A 142 -11.90 8.78 -1.09
C CYS A 142 -13.08 9.53 -0.47
N PRO A 143 -14.33 9.28 -0.90
CA PRO A 143 -15.53 9.91 -0.32
C PRO A 143 -15.79 9.53 1.14
N ARG A 144 -15.20 8.41 1.61
CA ARG A 144 -15.30 7.96 3.01
C ARG A 144 -16.75 7.77 3.47
N HIS A 145 -17.56 7.06 2.68
CA HIS A 145 -18.95 6.75 3.02
C HIS A 145 -19.04 6.15 4.44
N ARG A 146 -19.86 6.74 5.31
CA ARG A 146 -19.94 6.46 6.75
C ARG A 146 -21.14 5.57 7.13
N ASP A 147 -21.71 4.91 6.15
CA ASP A 147 -22.88 4.03 6.22
C ASP A 147 -22.54 2.55 6.46
N GLY A 148 -21.29 2.27 6.88
CA GLY A 148 -20.84 0.96 7.33
C GLY A 148 -20.11 1.01 8.66
N ILE A 149 -19.85 -0.17 9.22
CA ILE A 149 -19.12 -0.36 10.48
C ILE A 149 -17.90 -1.21 10.20
N VAL A 150 -16.73 -0.72 10.58
CA VAL A 150 -15.48 -1.49 10.64
C VAL A 150 -15.10 -1.62 12.11
N HIS A 151 -14.97 -2.86 12.60
CA HIS A 151 -14.47 -3.10 13.95
C HIS A 151 -12.97 -2.84 14.02
N THR A 152 -12.56 -2.14 15.07
CA THR A 152 -11.19 -1.68 15.23
C THR A 152 -10.20 -2.81 15.55
N ALA A 153 -10.60 -3.83 16.32
CA ALA A 153 -9.69 -4.91 16.70
C ALA A 153 -9.17 -5.69 15.48
N PRO A 154 -10.01 -6.23 14.58
CA PRO A 154 -9.53 -6.88 13.35
C PRO A 154 -8.76 -5.94 12.42
N LEU A 155 -9.09 -4.64 12.43
CA LEU A 155 -8.36 -3.63 11.66
C LEU A 155 -6.95 -3.40 12.23
N TYR A 156 -6.79 -3.47 13.55
CA TYR A 156 -5.49 -3.37 14.20
C TYR A 156 -4.65 -4.63 13.97
N ASP A 157 -5.25 -5.82 14.02
CA ASP A 157 -4.56 -7.07 13.66
C ASP A 157 -4.00 -7.01 12.22
N LEU A 158 -4.76 -6.40 11.31
CA LEU A 158 -4.33 -6.16 9.94
C LEU A 158 -3.14 -5.20 9.84
N TYR A 159 -3.14 -4.16 10.67
CA TYR A 159 -2.02 -3.22 10.76
C TYR A 159 -0.76 -3.88 11.33
N LEU A 160 -0.91 -4.71 12.37
CA LEU A 160 0.21 -5.47 12.92
C LEU A 160 0.78 -6.43 11.87
N SER A 161 -0.08 -7.13 11.13
CA SER A 161 0.35 -7.99 10.02
C SER A 161 1.08 -7.20 8.92
N ASP A 162 0.61 -6.00 8.58
CA ASP A 162 1.29 -5.13 7.62
C ASP A 162 2.68 -4.74 8.12
N ARG A 163 2.81 -4.36 9.40
CA ARG A 163 4.11 -4.05 10.00
C ARG A 163 5.06 -5.24 9.93
N ASP A 164 4.63 -6.43 10.34
CA ASP A 164 5.46 -7.63 10.33
C ASP A 164 5.88 -8.00 8.89
N HIS A 165 4.97 -7.89 7.92
CA HIS A 165 5.29 -8.11 6.50
C HIS A 165 6.26 -7.07 5.93
N GLN A 166 6.23 -5.83 6.42
CA GLN A 166 7.19 -4.80 6.04
C GLN A 166 8.58 -5.10 6.60
N GLU A 167 8.69 -5.63 7.82
CA GLU A 167 9.95 -6.09 8.40
C GLU A 167 10.57 -7.21 7.55
N ASP A 168 9.79 -8.24 7.19
CA ASP A 168 10.24 -9.30 6.28
C ASP A 168 10.68 -8.73 4.91
N TYR A 169 9.93 -7.76 4.39
CA TYR A 169 10.27 -7.11 3.12
C TYR A 169 11.62 -6.39 3.20
N MET A 170 11.90 -5.68 4.29
CA MET A 170 13.19 -5.02 4.52
C MET A 170 14.34 -6.03 4.50
N ASP A 171 14.18 -7.18 5.15
CA ASP A 171 15.20 -8.24 5.16
C ASP A 171 15.45 -8.82 3.77
N MET A 172 14.38 -9.07 2.99
CA MET A 172 14.52 -9.52 1.61
C MET A 172 15.22 -8.48 0.72
N VAL A 173 14.89 -7.19 0.88
CA VAL A 173 15.55 -6.09 0.14
C VAL A 173 17.02 -6.01 0.52
N GLN A 174 17.37 -6.18 1.79
CA GLN A 174 18.76 -6.23 2.22
C GLN A 174 19.52 -7.37 1.55
N VAL A 175 18.95 -8.58 1.50
CA VAL A 175 19.55 -9.74 0.82
C VAL A 175 19.73 -9.45 -0.67
N PHE A 176 18.69 -8.97 -1.36
CA PHE A 176 18.76 -8.59 -2.77
C PHE A 176 19.83 -7.52 -3.06
N ASN A 177 19.97 -6.56 -2.15
CA ASN A 177 20.92 -5.46 -2.30
C ASN A 177 22.38 -5.87 -2.03
N ARG A 178 22.64 -7.03 -1.42
CA ARG A 178 24.01 -7.57 -1.24
C ARG A 178 24.62 -8.01 -2.57
N ASP A 179 23.82 -8.55 -3.49
CA ASP A 179 24.27 -8.88 -4.83
C ASP A 179 24.66 -7.61 -5.61
N LYS A 180 25.87 -7.58 -6.16
CA LYS A 180 26.44 -6.47 -6.93
C LYS A 180 26.61 -6.80 -8.42
N SER A 181 26.00 -7.88 -8.89
CA SER A 181 26.06 -8.29 -10.29
C SER A 181 25.59 -7.18 -11.23
N PRO A 182 26.34 -6.87 -12.31
CA PRO A 182 26.00 -5.78 -13.23
C PRO A 182 24.73 -6.06 -14.05
N ASN A 183 24.34 -7.33 -14.15
CA ASN A 183 23.12 -7.75 -14.87
C ASN A 183 21.91 -7.89 -13.93
N LYS A 184 22.03 -7.52 -12.66
CA LYS A 184 20.94 -7.61 -11.68
C LYS A 184 19.86 -6.59 -12.01
N ARG A 185 18.63 -7.05 -12.20
CA ARG A 185 17.48 -6.19 -12.48
C ARG A 185 16.49 -6.17 -11.33
N PRO A 186 15.71 -5.10 -11.16
CA PRO A 186 14.67 -5.03 -10.11
C PRO A 186 13.69 -6.21 -10.17
N ILE A 187 13.32 -6.65 -11.36
CA ILE A 187 12.41 -7.79 -11.59
C ILE A 187 12.94 -9.12 -11.02
N ASP A 188 14.25 -9.25 -10.85
CA ASP A 188 14.88 -10.43 -10.24
C ASP A 188 14.57 -10.55 -8.74
N PHE A 189 14.09 -9.47 -8.11
CA PHE A 189 13.60 -9.49 -6.73
C PHE A 189 12.44 -10.48 -6.53
N LEU A 190 11.55 -10.63 -7.52
CA LEU A 190 10.41 -11.55 -7.43
C LEU A 190 10.85 -13.01 -7.23
N ALA A 191 12.02 -13.39 -7.74
CA ALA A 191 12.53 -14.76 -7.63
C ALA A 191 12.90 -15.15 -6.18
N LEU A 192 13.00 -14.19 -5.26
CA LEU A 192 13.26 -14.48 -3.84
C LEU A 192 12.05 -15.09 -3.12
N PHE A 193 10.83 -14.87 -3.63
CA PHE A 193 9.60 -15.28 -2.94
C PHE A 193 8.51 -15.86 -3.85
N ILE A 194 8.70 -15.87 -5.17
CA ILE A 194 7.85 -16.56 -6.13
C ILE A 194 8.65 -17.67 -6.80
N ALA A 195 8.24 -18.93 -6.57
CA ALA A 195 8.82 -20.11 -7.20
C ALA A 195 7.85 -20.73 -8.22
N GLY A 196 8.39 -21.26 -9.33
CA GLY A 196 7.62 -22.06 -10.29
C GLY A 196 6.68 -21.28 -11.22
N ILE A 197 6.71 -19.95 -11.22
CA ILE A 197 5.94 -19.13 -12.17
C ILE A 197 6.86 -18.65 -13.29
N ALA A 198 6.53 -19.04 -14.52
CA ALA A 198 7.27 -18.61 -15.70
C ALA A 198 7.10 -17.11 -15.95
N ARG A 199 8.22 -16.45 -16.30
CA ARG A 199 8.20 -15.12 -16.91
C ARG A 199 7.66 -15.27 -18.32
N PRO A 200 6.56 -14.59 -18.70
CA PRO A 200 6.06 -14.62 -20.07
C PRO A 200 7.11 -14.12 -21.06
N ASP A 201 7.23 -14.81 -22.21
CA ASP A 201 8.08 -14.37 -23.31
C ASP A 201 7.56 -13.05 -23.89
N GLY A 202 8.45 -12.07 -24.12
CA GLY A 202 8.10 -10.81 -24.77
C GLY A 202 7.34 -9.80 -23.91
N LEU A 203 7.32 -9.93 -22.58
CA LEU A 203 7.02 -8.79 -21.71
C LEU A 203 8.06 -7.69 -21.98
N GLU A 204 7.70 -6.70 -22.79
CA GLU A 204 8.47 -5.46 -22.90
C GLU A 204 8.57 -4.88 -21.49
N GLU A 205 9.80 -4.84 -20.97
CA GLU A 205 10.10 -4.04 -19.79
C GLU A 205 9.63 -2.63 -20.13
N SER A 206 8.62 -2.15 -19.42
CA SER A 206 8.14 -0.77 -19.53
C SER A 206 9.37 0.12 -19.67
N ALA A 207 9.41 0.95 -20.73
CA ALA A 207 10.53 1.80 -21.16
C ALA A 207 10.96 2.89 -20.14
N VAL A 208 11.06 2.51 -18.87
CA VAL A 208 11.23 3.32 -17.67
C VAL A 208 12.63 3.12 -17.08
N TYR A 209 13.43 2.20 -17.63
CA TYR A 209 14.75 1.86 -17.12
C TYR A 209 15.93 2.51 -17.86
N GLU A 210 15.70 3.24 -18.96
CA GLU A 210 16.73 4.05 -19.62
C GLU A 210 17.23 5.20 -18.73
#